data_AF-A0AA93DKZ8-F1
#
_entry.id   AF-A0AA93DKZ8-F1
#
_cell.length_a   1.000
_cell.length_b   1.000
_cell.length_c   1.000
_cell.angle_alpha   90.00
_cell.angle_beta   90.00
_cell.angle_gamma   90.00
#
_symmetry.space_group_name_H-M   'P 1'
#
loop_
_entity.id
_entity.type
_entity.pdbx_description
1 polymer ?
#
loop_
_entity_poly.entity_id
_entity_poly.type
_entity_poly.pdbx_seq_one_letter_code
_entity_poly.pdbx_strand_id
1 'polypeptide(L)'
;MKSLRGIATPVNGNNTPRHVFGHHGGYAGQWWSHPVQDLSKQKAIWLVEGIFDALSLMQNGIAAVSIMSCNNYPEQALAQLAQSLGERPRPVLVWALDNDPAGKKYTIRHARRSQEAGWTVNAACVPVGRQKRDWNDLHIQGKLTPRDLKEYRYQGDLLLADNAADKALRIAEHTERREFHFEFDSRLYWFKLDLDRHMKLSVSQEREKVP
;
A
#
# COMPACT_ATOMS: atom_id res chain seq x y z
N MET A 1 17.35 -60.06 -21.23
CA MET A 1 16.71 -58.73 -21.42
C MET A 1 15.82 -58.43 -20.23
N LYS A 2 16.23 -57.51 -19.35
CA LYS A 2 15.46 -57.10 -18.16
C LYS A 2 14.50 -55.96 -18.57
N SER A 3 13.19 -56.16 -18.39
CA SER A 3 12.17 -55.12 -18.56
C SER A 3 12.14 -54.24 -17.31
N LEU A 4 12.61 -52.99 -17.44
CA LEU A 4 12.45 -51.95 -16.43
C LEU A 4 11.04 -51.37 -16.53
N ARG A 5 10.14 -51.77 -15.62
CA ARG A 5 8.88 -51.06 -15.39
C ARG A 5 9.15 -49.89 -14.44
N GLY A 6 9.20 -48.68 -14.99
CA GLY A 6 9.24 -47.46 -14.19
C GLY A 6 7.89 -47.25 -13.51
N ILE A 7 7.86 -47.33 -12.18
CA ILE A 7 6.71 -46.90 -11.37
C ILE A 7 6.89 -45.40 -11.18
N ALA A 8 6.09 -44.60 -11.90
CA ALA A 8 6.01 -43.17 -11.67
C ALA A 8 5.13 -42.92 -10.43
N THR A 9 5.76 -42.67 -9.29
CA THR A 9 5.09 -42.12 -8.12
C THR A 9 4.78 -40.64 -8.39
N PRO A 10 3.53 -40.17 -8.18
CA PRO A 10 3.26 -38.74 -8.30
C PRO A 10 3.97 -38.02 -7.15
N VAL A 11 4.85 -37.08 -7.50
CA VAL A 11 5.40 -36.09 -6.57
C VAL A 11 4.23 -35.18 -6.17
N ASN A 12 3.85 -35.23 -4.89
CA ASN A 12 2.88 -34.30 -4.30
C ASN A 12 3.45 -32.88 -4.37
N GLY A 13 3.13 -32.18 -5.46
CA GLY A 13 3.48 -30.79 -5.69
C GLY A 13 2.55 -29.85 -4.94
N ASN A 14 3.11 -29.20 -3.93
CA ASN A 14 2.74 -27.90 -3.37
C ASN A 14 1.31 -27.74 -2.83
N ASN A 15 1.23 -27.85 -1.50
CA ASN A 15 0.12 -27.40 -0.67
C ASN A 15 0.18 -25.87 -0.46
N THR A 16 0.22 -25.09 -1.53
CA THR A 16 -0.04 -23.65 -1.44
C THR A 16 -1.55 -23.44 -1.30
N PRO A 17 -2.05 -22.72 -0.28
CA PRO A 17 -3.46 -22.41 -0.19
C PRO A 17 -3.85 -21.58 -1.42
N ARG A 18 -4.57 -22.21 -2.34
CA ARG A 18 -5.11 -21.59 -3.54
C ARG A 18 -6.39 -20.88 -3.13
N HIS A 19 -6.35 -19.58 -2.95
CA HIS A 19 -7.56 -18.78 -2.78
C HIS A 19 -8.21 -18.55 -4.14
N VAL A 20 -8.82 -19.62 -4.65
CA VAL A 20 -9.81 -19.54 -5.73
C VAL A 20 -11.13 -19.28 -5.04
N PHE A 21 -11.83 -18.21 -5.44
CA PHE A 21 -13.22 -18.01 -5.05
C PHE A 21 -14.01 -19.27 -5.43
N GLY A 22 -14.38 -20.06 -4.43
CA GLY A 22 -15.38 -21.10 -4.62
C GLY A 22 -16.71 -20.42 -4.94
N HIS A 23 -17.40 -20.88 -5.98
CA HIS A 23 -18.68 -20.36 -6.49
C HIS A 23 -19.86 -20.31 -5.47
N HIS A 24 -19.60 -20.57 -4.17
CA HIS A 24 -20.59 -20.74 -3.11
C HIS A 24 -20.22 -20.03 -1.79
N GLY A 25 -19.14 -19.24 -1.75
CA GLY A 25 -18.70 -18.48 -0.56
C GLY A 25 -18.95 -16.98 -0.70
N GLY A 26 -19.30 -16.31 0.41
CA GLY A 26 -19.35 -14.84 0.45
C GLY A 26 -17.96 -14.24 0.23
N TYR A 27 -17.87 -13.15 -0.53
CA TYR A 27 -16.60 -12.45 -0.81
C TYR A 27 -16.12 -11.57 0.36
N ALA A 28 -16.97 -11.35 1.36
CA ALA A 28 -16.68 -10.49 2.49
C ALA A 28 -15.48 -11.04 3.30
N GLY A 29 -14.53 -10.16 3.60
CA GLY A 29 -13.31 -10.54 4.32
C GLY A 29 -12.23 -11.19 3.44
N GLN A 30 -12.48 -11.33 2.14
CA GLN A 30 -11.55 -11.91 1.17
C GLN A 30 -10.98 -10.86 0.21
N TRP A 31 -9.93 -11.23 -0.52
CA TRP A 31 -9.43 -10.50 -1.69
C TRP A 31 -9.32 -11.43 -2.90
N TRP A 32 -9.20 -10.85 -4.08
CA TRP A 32 -8.74 -11.53 -5.28
C TRP A 32 -7.24 -11.32 -5.46
N SER A 33 -6.51 -12.40 -5.71
CA SER A 33 -5.10 -12.37 -6.11
C SER A 33 -4.91 -13.24 -7.33
N HIS A 34 -4.11 -12.77 -8.30
CA HIS A 34 -3.76 -13.60 -9.43
C HIS A 34 -2.96 -14.86 -9.00
N PRO A 35 -3.23 -16.05 -9.54
CA PRO A 35 -2.64 -17.32 -9.08
C PRO A 35 -1.10 -17.42 -9.19
N VAL A 36 -0.50 -16.63 -10.07
CA VAL A 36 0.96 -16.61 -10.27
C VAL A 36 1.71 -15.88 -9.15
N GLN A 37 1.03 -15.05 -8.36
CA GLN A 37 1.67 -14.25 -7.33
C GLN A 37 1.93 -15.09 -6.07
N ASP A 38 3.18 -15.10 -5.62
CA ASP A 38 3.52 -15.53 -4.28
C ASP A 38 3.62 -14.30 -3.36
N LEU A 39 2.50 -13.96 -2.73
CA LEU A 39 2.39 -12.81 -1.82
C LEU A 39 3.29 -12.94 -0.58
N SER A 40 3.63 -14.17 -0.16
CA SER A 40 4.46 -14.42 1.02
C SER A 40 5.93 -14.04 0.85
N LYS A 41 6.35 -13.78 -0.40
CA LYS A 41 7.72 -13.36 -0.75
C LYS A 41 7.83 -11.88 -1.09
N GLN A 42 6.73 -11.15 -1.04
CA GLN A 42 6.71 -9.74 -1.43
C GLN A 42 7.14 -8.86 -0.27
N LYS A 43 7.80 -7.75 -0.57
CA LYS A 43 8.12 -6.71 0.43
C LYS A 43 6.92 -5.80 0.70
N ALA A 44 6.06 -5.62 -0.31
CA ALA A 44 4.86 -4.83 -0.22
C ALA A 44 3.75 -5.45 -1.08
N ILE A 45 2.50 -5.29 -0.66
CA ILE A 45 1.31 -5.73 -1.38
C ILE A 45 0.37 -4.53 -1.51
N TRP A 46 -0.06 -4.24 -2.73
CA TRP A 46 -1.01 -3.17 -3.02
C TRP A 46 -2.43 -3.69 -2.99
N LEU A 47 -3.31 -3.01 -2.26
CA LEU A 47 -4.73 -3.36 -2.14
C LEU A 47 -5.55 -2.33 -2.91
N VAL A 48 -6.14 -2.76 -4.02
CA VAL A 48 -6.94 -1.93 -4.94
C VAL A 48 -8.39 -2.41 -5.00
N GLU A 49 -9.28 -1.61 -5.60
CA GLU A 49 -10.69 -1.98 -5.73
C GLU A 49 -10.92 -2.98 -6.87
N GLY A 50 -10.48 -2.67 -8.09
CA GLY A 50 -10.75 -3.49 -9.28
C GLY A 50 -9.77 -4.64 -9.51
N ILE A 51 -10.26 -5.74 -10.09
CA ILE A 51 -9.39 -6.84 -10.56
C ILE A 51 -8.46 -6.36 -11.68
N PHE A 52 -8.95 -5.50 -12.59
CA PHE A 52 -8.13 -4.93 -13.66
C PHE A 52 -7.05 -3.99 -13.13
N ASP A 53 -7.34 -3.21 -12.07
CA ASP A 53 -6.32 -2.42 -11.39
C ASP A 53 -5.18 -3.29 -10.84
N ALA A 54 -5.53 -4.42 -10.21
CA ALA A 54 -4.54 -5.34 -9.66
C ALA A 54 -3.70 -5.95 -10.78
N LEU A 55 -4.31 -6.39 -11.88
CA LEU A 55 -3.61 -6.90 -13.06
C LEU A 55 -2.68 -5.85 -13.68
N SER A 56 -3.14 -4.60 -13.80
CA SER A 56 -2.35 -3.48 -14.30
C SER A 56 -1.13 -3.21 -13.44
N LEU A 57 -1.27 -3.19 -12.11
CA LEU A 57 -0.14 -3.06 -11.20
C LEU A 57 0.84 -4.24 -11.34
N MET A 58 0.33 -5.47 -11.44
CA MET A 58 1.17 -6.65 -11.64
C MET A 58 1.97 -6.61 -12.94
N GLN A 59 1.38 -6.14 -14.04
CA GLN A 59 2.07 -5.96 -15.32
C GLN A 59 3.24 -4.96 -15.22
N ASN A 60 3.25 -4.12 -14.19
CA ASN A 60 4.32 -3.18 -13.87
C ASN A 60 5.21 -3.66 -12.71
N GLY A 61 5.18 -4.97 -12.40
CA GLY A 61 6.04 -5.58 -11.39
C GLY A 61 5.64 -5.29 -9.94
N ILE A 62 4.40 -4.83 -9.72
CA ILE A 62 3.88 -4.48 -8.40
C ILE A 62 2.94 -5.60 -7.94
N ALA A 63 3.26 -6.24 -6.82
CA ALA A 63 2.37 -7.24 -6.25
C ALA A 63 1.08 -6.58 -5.74
N ALA A 64 -0.07 -7.03 -6.26
CA ALA A 64 -1.35 -6.38 -6.00
C ALA A 64 -2.50 -7.39 -5.87
N VAL A 65 -3.48 -7.03 -5.05
CA VAL A 65 -4.72 -7.77 -4.81
C VAL A 65 -5.92 -6.83 -4.92
N SER A 66 -7.06 -7.35 -5.35
CA SER A 66 -8.32 -6.61 -5.42
C SER A 66 -9.22 -6.96 -4.25
N ILE A 67 -9.71 -5.97 -3.52
CA ILE A 67 -10.73 -6.17 -2.47
C ILE A 67 -12.16 -6.11 -3.02
N MET A 68 -12.31 -5.88 -4.33
CA MET A 68 -13.56 -5.80 -5.11
C MET A 68 -14.54 -4.67 -4.72
N SER A 69 -14.40 -4.08 -3.53
CA SER A 69 -15.16 -2.91 -3.11
C SER A 69 -14.39 -2.15 -2.03
N CYS A 70 -14.41 -0.81 -2.07
CA CYS A 70 -13.77 0.04 -1.07
C CYS A 70 -14.12 -0.32 0.38
N ASN A 71 -15.33 -0.80 0.68
CA ASN A 71 -15.76 -1.09 2.05
C ASN A 71 -15.34 -2.48 2.57
N ASN A 72 -14.85 -3.37 1.69
CA ASN A 72 -14.50 -4.74 2.04
C ASN A 72 -13.08 -4.78 2.62
N TYR A 73 -12.97 -4.87 3.95
CA TYR A 73 -11.69 -5.14 4.59
C TYR A 73 -11.36 -6.64 4.50
N PRO A 74 -10.25 -7.07 3.88
CA PRO A 74 -9.94 -8.48 3.60
C PRO A 74 -9.33 -9.19 4.82
N GLU A 75 -10.03 -9.16 5.95
CA GLU A 75 -9.56 -9.68 7.24
C GLU A 75 -9.13 -11.15 7.18
N GLN A 76 -9.93 -12.00 6.56
CA GLN A 76 -9.68 -13.43 6.50
C GLN A 76 -8.46 -13.72 5.62
N ALA A 77 -8.35 -13.04 4.47
CA ALA A 77 -7.22 -13.21 3.57
C ALA A 77 -5.90 -12.69 4.20
N LEU A 78 -5.95 -11.56 4.91
CA LEU A 78 -4.82 -11.04 5.69
C LEU A 78 -4.42 -12.02 6.80
N ALA A 79 -5.37 -12.57 7.56
CA ALA A 79 -5.09 -13.54 8.62
C ALA A 79 -4.43 -14.81 8.06
N GLN A 80 -4.92 -15.32 6.93
CA GLN A 80 -4.34 -16.47 6.23
C GLN A 80 -2.92 -16.18 5.73
N LEU A 81 -2.69 -14.98 5.17
CA LEU A 81 -1.34 -14.57 4.77
C LEU A 81 -0.40 -14.50 5.99
N ALA A 82 -0.82 -13.87 7.09
CA ALA A 82 -0.04 -13.79 8.32
C ALA A 82 0.29 -15.19 8.88
N GLN A 83 -0.68 -16.10 8.88
CA GLN A 83 -0.47 -17.49 9.29
C GLN A 83 0.57 -18.19 8.40
N SER A 84 0.49 -18.01 7.08
CA SER A 84 1.45 -18.62 6.14
C SER A 84 2.87 -18.05 6.29
N LEU A 85 3.00 -16.80 6.73
CA LEU A 85 4.29 -16.15 6.97
C LEU A 85 4.96 -16.67 8.24
N GLY A 86 4.18 -17.00 9.27
CA GLY A 86 4.70 -17.40 10.58
C GLY A 86 5.48 -16.25 11.21
N GLU A 87 6.74 -16.51 11.58
CA GLU A 87 7.65 -15.51 12.15
C GLU A 87 8.35 -14.64 11.09
N ARG A 88 8.15 -14.92 9.80
CA ARG A 88 8.76 -14.12 8.73
C ARG A 88 8.21 -12.69 8.74
N PRO A 89 9.02 -11.68 8.39
CA PRO A 89 8.56 -10.30 8.28
C PRO A 89 7.35 -10.19 7.36
N ARG A 90 6.31 -9.47 7.83
CA ARG A 90 5.11 -9.21 7.04
C ARG A 90 5.40 -8.17 5.95
N PRO A 91 4.82 -8.31 4.75
CA PRO A 91 4.87 -7.25 3.74
C PRO A 91 4.19 -5.98 4.23
N VAL A 92 4.64 -4.84 3.72
CA VAL A 92 3.93 -3.57 3.88
C VAL A 92 2.62 -3.62 3.09
N LEU A 93 1.50 -3.30 3.72
CA LEU A 93 0.23 -3.14 3.03
C LEU A 93 0.14 -1.72 2.47
N VAL A 94 -0.06 -1.59 1.16
CA VAL A 94 -0.22 -0.31 0.47
C VAL A 94 -1.68 -0.17 0.06
N TRP A 95 -2.46 0.59 0.82
CA TRP A 95 -3.85 0.85 0.48
C TRP A 95 -3.96 1.83 -0.68
N ALA A 96 -4.52 1.37 -1.79
CA ALA A 96 -4.51 2.04 -3.08
C ALA A 96 -5.92 2.04 -3.69
N LEU A 97 -6.93 2.42 -2.90
CA LEU A 97 -8.32 2.50 -3.35
C LEU A 97 -8.56 3.72 -4.26
N ASP A 98 -9.77 3.84 -4.80
CA ASP A 98 -10.13 4.95 -5.66
C ASP A 98 -9.95 6.29 -4.93
N ASN A 99 -9.44 7.30 -5.64
CA ASN A 99 -9.16 8.61 -5.04
C ASN A 99 -10.40 9.53 -4.96
N ASP A 100 -11.59 8.95 -4.81
CA ASP A 100 -12.86 9.65 -4.57
C ASP A 100 -13.16 9.75 -3.05
N PRO A 101 -14.20 10.51 -2.63
CA PRO A 101 -14.49 10.69 -1.20
C PRO A 101 -14.71 9.38 -0.42
N ALA A 102 -15.33 8.37 -1.05
CA ALA A 102 -15.59 7.09 -0.41
C ALA A 102 -14.31 6.27 -0.29
N GLY A 103 -13.55 6.14 -1.38
CA GLY A 103 -12.28 5.42 -1.40
C GLY A 103 -11.25 6.02 -0.44
N LYS A 104 -11.12 7.35 -0.37
CA LYS A 104 -10.27 8.04 0.63
C LYS A 104 -10.65 7.68 2.06
N LYS A 105 -11.95 7.74 2.38
CA LYS A 105 -12.47 7.44 3.72
C LYS A 105 -12.16 6.00 4.12
N TYR A 106 -12.36 5.04 3.21
CA TYR A 106 -12.07 3.64 3.49
C TYR A 106 -10.57 3.34 3.51
N THR A 107 -9.75 4.00 2.69
CA THR A 107 -8.28 3.90 2.75
C THR A 107 -7.78 4.25 4.16
N ILE A 108 -8.22 5.38 4.72
CA ILE A 108 -7.83 5.79 6.09
C ILE A 108 -8.32 4.75 7.13
N ARG A 109 -9.57 4.30 7.01
CA ARG A 109 -10.16 3.33 7.94
C ARG A 109 -9.41 1.99 7.92
N HIS A 110 -9.17 1.45 6.73
CA HIS A 110 -8.52 0.17 6.56
C HIS A 110 -7.04 0.24 6.93
N ALA A 111 -6.38 1.37 6.65
CA ALA A 111 -5.01 1.60 7.08
C ALA A 111 -4.88 1.52 8.61
N ARG A 112 -5.74 2.24 9.33
CA ARG A 112 -5.80 2.19 10.80
C ARG A 112 -6.08 0.79 11.32
N ARG A 113 -7.10 0.12 10.77
CA ARG A 113 -7.44 -1.26 11.14
C ARG A 113 -6.29 -2.24 10.90
N SER A 114 -5.57 -2.09 9.79
CA SER A 114 -4.39 -2.90 9.49
C SER A 114 -3.22 -2.62 10.46
N GLN A 115 -2.99 -1.37 10.84
CA GLN A 115 -1.99 -1.03 11.86
C GLN A 115 -2.34 -1.64 13.22
N GLU A 116 -3.61 -1.56 13.64
CA GLU A 116 -4.12 -2.20 14.87
C GLU A 116 -3.94 -3.73 14.85
N ALA A 117 -4.04 -4.35 13.67
CA ALA A 117 -3.77 -5.78 13.46
C ALA A 117 -2.27 -6.13 13.33
N GLY A 118 -1.37 -5.16 13.57
CA GLY A 118 0.08 -5.35 13.56
C GLY A 118 0.70 -5.42 12.17
N TRP A 119 0.10 -4.79 11.16
CA TRP A 119 0.71 -4.63 9.84
C TRP A 119 1.41 -3.27 9.72
N THR A 120 2.53 -3.25 9.00
CA THR A 120 3.09 -2.00 8.49
C THR A 120 2.26 -1.53 7.32
N VAL A 121 1.89 -0.25 7.29
CA VAL A 121 0.93 0.28 6.33
C VAL A 121 1.43 1.58 5.69
N ASN A 122 1.22 1.70 4.39
CA ASN A 122 1.26 2.93 3.61
C ASN A 122 -0.02 3.06 2.77
N ALA A 123 -0.15 4.18 2.05
CA ALA A 123 -1.15 4.34 1.01
C ALA A 123 -0.52 4.80 -0.31
N ALA A 124 -1.30 4.70 -1.38
CA ALA A 124 -1.00 5.34 -2.64
C ALA A 124 -2.30 5.89 -3.25
N CYS A 125 -2.24 7.06 -3.87
CA CYS A 125 -3.41 7.68 -4.50
C CYS A 125 -3.12 8.04 -5.95
N VAL A 126 -4.01 7.61 -6.85
CA VAL A 126 -4.03 8.07 -8.24
C VAL A 126 -4.25 9.60 -8.29
N PRO A 127 -3.70 10.32 -9.27
CA PRO A 127 -3.77 11.77 -9.30
C PRO A 127 -5.21 12.25 -9.53
N VAL A 128 -5.64 13.28 -8.80
CA VAL A 128 -6.92 13.96 -9.06
C VAL A 128 -6.75 14.87 -10.27
N GLY A 129 -7.59 14.66 -11.29
CA GLY A 129 -7.61 15.49 -12.51
C GLY A 129 -9.02 15.78 -12.98
N ARG A 130 -9.14 16.39 -14.17
CA ARG A 130 -10.44 16.71 -14.80
C ARG A 130 -11.32 15.47 -15.06
N GLN A 131 -10.69 14.31 -15.23
CA GLN A 131 -11.36 13.03 -15.41
C GLN A 131 -10.94 12.09 -14.27
N LYS A 132 -11.89 11.32 -13.74
CA LYS A 132 -11.57 10.19 -12.84
C LYS A 132 -10.67 9.23 -13.61
N ARG A 133 -9.64 8.72 -12.92
CA ARG A 133 -8.73 7.70 -13.43
C ARG A 133 -8.58 6.63 -12.36
N ASP A 134 -8.56 5.38 -12.79
CA ASP A 134 -8.16 4.25 -11.94
C ASP A 134 -6.72 3.81 -12.27
N TRP A 135 -6.26 2.71 -11.68
CA TRP A 135 -4.90 2.21 -11.90
C TRP A 135 -4.74 1.62 -13.30
N ASN A 136 -5.80 1.03 -13.84
CA ASN A 136 -5.83 0.52 -15.20
C ASN A 136 -5.71 1.64 -16.25
N ASP A 137 -6.39 2.78 -16.06
CA ASP A 137 -6.24 3.97 -16.90
C ASP A 137 -4.80 4.50 -16.89
N LEU A 138 -4.16 4.53 -15.72
CA LEU A 138 -2.76 4.95 -15.59
C LEU A 138 -1.82 3.97 -16.27
N HIS A 139 -2.10 2.67 -16.19
CA HIS A 139 -1.34 1.65 -16.90
C HIS A 139 -1.42 1.84 -18.42
N ILE A 140 -2.62 2.00 -18.98
CA ILE A 140 -2.83 2.23 -20.41
C ILE A 140 -2.09 3.50 -20.88
N GLN A 141 -1.99 4.51 -20.01
CA GLN A 141 -1.27 5.76 -20.29
C GLN A 141 0.25 5.68 -20.07
N GLY A 142 0.79 4.54 -19.62
CA GLY A 142 2.22 4.39 -19.29
C GLY A 142 2.66 5.21 -18.06
N LYS A 143 1.73 5.52 -17.15
CA LYS A 143 1.95 6.36 -15.94
C LYS A 143 2.13 5.55 -14.66
N LEU A 144 2.72 4.37 -14.76
CA LEU A 144 3.12 3.54 -13.61
C LEU A 144 4.64 3.43 -13.53
N THR A 145 5.37 4.46 -14.00
CA THR A 145 6.83 4.47 -13.89
C THR A 145 7.26 4.60 -12.43
N PRO A 146 8.51 4.27 -12.06
CA PRO A 146 8.99 4.46 -10.70
C PRO A 146 8.83 5.89 -10.17
N ARG A 147 8.93 6.89 -11.05
CA ARG A 147 8.68 8.30 -10.70
C ARG A 147 7.22 8.55 -10.36
N ASP A 148 6.30 8.03 -11.17
CA ASP A 148 4.86 8.15 -10.93
C ASP A 148 4.46 7.47 -9.62
N LEU A 149 4.95 6.26 -9.38
CA LEU A 149 4.66 5.50 -8.16
C LEU A 149 5.19 6.21 -6.91
N LYS A 150 6.34 6.89 -6.99
CA LYS A 150 6.86 7.73 -5.90
C LYS A 150 5.89 8.86 -5.59
N GLU A 151 5.38 9.53 -6.62
CA GLU A 151 4.38 10.60 -6.45
C GLU A 151 3.07 10.05 -5.86
N TYR A 152 2.57 8.92 -6.33
CA TYR A 152 1.32 8.34 -5.83
C TYR A 152 1.42 7.91 -4.37
N ARG A 153 2.58 7.36 -3.96
CA ARG A 153 2.86 7.06 -2.56
C ARG A 153 2.92 8.32 -1.71
N TYR A 154 3.59 9.37 -2.18
CA TYR A 154 3.59 10.66 -1.49
C TYR A 154 2.16 11.20 -1.28
N GLN A 155 1.30 11.13 -2.29
CA GLN A 155 -0.12 11.52 -2.13
C GLN A 155 -0.86 10.65 -1.11
N GLY A 156 -0.55 9.35 -1.06
CA GLY A 156 -1.05 8.44 -0.03
C GLY A 156 -0.53 8.79 1.37
N ASP A 157 0.74 9.15 1.51
CA ASP A 157 1.31 9.59 2.77
C ASP A 157 0.65 10.90 3.23
N LEU A 158 0.33 11.84 2.34
CA LEU A 158 -0.46 13.02 2.71
C LEU A 158 -1.89 12.67 3.16
N LEU A 159 -2.50 11.63 2.59
CA LEU A 159 -3.83 11.15 2.98
C LEU A 159 -3.82 10.49 4.37
N LEU A 160 -2.74 9.80 4.71
CA LEU A 160 -2.56 9.14 6.01
C LEU A 160 -1.87 10.02 7.06
N ALA A 161 -1.73 11.33 6.82
CA ALA A 161 -1.12 12.22 7.81
C ALA A 161 -2.02 12.33 9.06
N ASP A 162 -1.41 12.21 10.25
CA ASP A 162 -2.17 12.15 11.51
C ASP A 162 -2.71 13.51 11.92
N ASN A 163 -1.99 14.57 11.57
CA ASN A 163 -2.32 15.94 11.90
C ASN A 163 -1.73 16.92 10.87
N ALA A 164 -2.10 18.20 10.99
CA ALA A 164 -1.66 19.23 10.07
C ALA A 164 -0.14 19.42 10.05
N ALA A 165 0.55 19.27 11.19
CA ALA A 165 2.00 19.44 11.26
C ALA A 165 2.75 18.29 10.56
N ASP A 166 2.32 17.05 10.78
CA ASP A 166 2.83 15.87 10.09
C ASP A 166 2.62 15.98 8.57
N LYS A 167 1.43 16.40 8.13
CA LYS A 167 1.16 16.67 6.71
C LYS A 167 2.09 17.74 6.14
N ALA A 168 2.30 18.84 6.88
CA ALA A 168 3.18 19.91 6.44
C ALA A 168 4.64 19.46 6.34
N LEU A 169 5.12 18.67 7.31
CA LEU A 169 6.47 18.12 7.27
C LEU A 169 6.68 17.24 6.02
N ARG A 170 5.72 16.34 5.73
CA ARG A 170 5.75 15.50 4.50
C ARG A 170 5.79 16.35 3.22
N ILE A 171 5.01 17.44 3.17
CA ILE A 171 5.03 18.37 2.02
C ILE A 171 6.41 19.05 1.90
N ALA A 172 6.97 19.52 3.01
CA ALA A 172 8.27 20.19 3.03
C ALA A 172 9.40 19.24 2.60
N GLU A 173 9.38 17.99 3.06
CA GLU A 173 10.35 16.96 2.68
C GLU A 173 10.27 16.58 1.19
N HIS A 174 9.07 16.48 0.62
CA HIS A 174 8.90 16.10 -0.78
C HIS A 174 9.15 17.25 -1.77
N THR A 175 8.81 18.50 -1.37
CA THR A 175 8.89 19.67 -2.26
C THR A 175 10.09 20.58 -1.99
N GLU A 176 10.81 20.36 -0.89
CA GLU A 176 11.89 21.20 -0.36
C GLU A 176 11.44 22.66 -0.06
N ARG A 177 10.13 22.92 -0.07
CA ARG A 177 9.56 24.23 0.19
C ARG A 177 9.59 24.53 1.68
N ARG A 178 9.99 25.76 2.00
CA ARG A 178 10.07 26.24 3.40
C ARG A 178 8.82 27.00 3.84
N GLU A 179 8.03 27.52 2.90
CA GLU A 179 6.81 28.27 3.19
C GLU A 179 5.71 27.93 2.16
N PHE A 180 4.51 27.62 2.63
CA PHE A 180 3.34 27.30 1.80
C PHE A 180 2.04 27.28 2.61
N HIS A 181 0.92 27.42 1.90
CA HIS A 181 -0.39 27.09 2.45
C HIS A 181 -0.78 25.65 2.07
N PHE A 182 -1.57 24.99 2.91
CA PHE A 182 -2.11 23.66 2.62
C PHE A 182 -3.44 23.44 3.37
N GLU A 183 -4.25 22.52 2.87
CA GLU A 183 -5.50 22.14 3.52
C GLU A 183 -5.33 20.87 4.36
N PHE A 184 -5.94 20.86 5.54
CA PHE A 184 -6.08 19.67 6.39
C PHE A 184 -7.42 19.74 7.13
N ASP A 185 -8.20 18.65 7.08
CA ASP A 185 -9.50 18.54 7.76
C ASP A 185 -10.42 19.76 7.54
N SER A 186 -10.61 20.12 6.26
CA SER A 186 -11.43 21.27 5.83
C SER A 186 -11.01 22.63 6.39
N ARG A 187 -9.74 22.79 6.78
CA ARG A 187 -9.14 24.08 7.20
C ARG A 187 -7.89 24.38 6.39
N LEU A 188 -7.66 25.66 6.14
CA LEU A 188 -6.45 26.16 5.49
C LEU A 188 -5.40 26.53 6.55
N TYR A 189 -4.17 26.02 6.38
CA TYR A 189 -3.03 26.28 7.25
C TYR A 189 -1.93 27.01 6.47
N TRP A 190 -1.16 27.83 7.17
CA TRP A 190 0.09 28.40 6.66
C TRP A 190 1.27 27.75 7.39
N PHE A 191 2.14 27.09 6.63
CA PHE A 191 3.36 26.50 7.15
C PHE A 191 4.56 27.38 6.84
N LYS A 192 5.45 27.50 7.84
CA LYS A 192 6.76 28.12 7.71
C LYS A 192 7.77 27.32 8.52
N LEU A 193 8.79 26.78 7.85
CA LEU A 193 9.90 26.08 8.50
C LEU A 193 10.88 27.10 9.07
N ASP A 194 10.97 27.15 10.40
CA ASP A 194 11.90 28.02 11.11
C ASP A 194 13.26 27.33 11.27
N LEU A 195 14.21 27.66 10.39
CA LEU A 195 15.56 27.12 10.40
C LEU A 195 16.39 27.63 11.58
N ASP A 196 16.07 28.80 12.15
CA ASP A 196 16.81 29.39 13.28
C ASP A 196 16.58 28.58 14.56
N ARG A 197 15.42 27.92 14.67
CA ARG A 197 15.09 27.03 15.80
C ARG A 197 15.81 25.68 15.73
N HIS A 198 16.02 25.14 14.52
CA HIS A 198 16.75 23.88 14.31
C HIS A 198 18.24 24.02 14.59
N MET A 199 18.85 25.16 14.22
CA MET A 199 20.27 25.41 14.47
C MET A 199 20.59 25.61 15.97
N LYS A 200 19.65 26.16 16.75
CA LYS A 200 19.81 26.25 18.22
C LYS A 200 19.74 24.89 18.91
N LEU A 201 18.93 23.95 18.42
CA LEU A 201 18.81 22.61 19.01
C LEU A 201 20.03 21.73 18.69
N SER A 202 20.59 21.78 17.48
CA SER A 202 21.82 21.06 17.14
C SER A 202 23.04 21.60 17.90
N VAL A 203 23.16 22.93 18.05
CA VAL A 203 24.25 23.56 18.82
C VAL A 203 24.11 23.28 20.33
N SER A 204 22.89 23.11 20.85
CA SER A 204 22.68 22.75 22.26
C SER A 204 23.04 21.30 22.55
N GLN A 205 22.76 20.37 21.62
CA GLN A 205 23.12 18.95 21.76
C GLN A 205 24.61 18.65 21.54
N GLU A 206 25.34 19.50 20.82
CA GLU A 206 26.80 19.42 20.72
C GLU A 206 27.50 20.01 21.96
N ARG A 207 26.94 21.04 22.61
CA ARG A 207 27.52 21.63 23.83
C ARG A 207 27.40 20.75 25.08
N GLU A 208 26.47 19.80 25.09
CA GLU A 208 26.31 18.82 26.18
C GLU A 208 27.19 17.56 26.00
N LYS A 209 27.91 17.44 24.87
CA LYS A 209 28.80 16.30 24.55
C LYS A 209 30.29 16.63 24.54
N VAL A 210 30.68 17.82 25.00
CA VAL A 210 32.09 18.16 25.21
C VAL A 210 32.42 17.94 26.69
N PRO A 211 33.31 17.00 27.06
CA PRO A 211 33.70 16.75 28.45
C PRO A 211 34.44 17.94 29.08
#